data_AF-A0A952LZX2-F1
#
_entry.id   AF-A0A952LZX2-F1
#
_cell.length_a   1.000
_cell.length_b   1.000
_cell.length_c   1.000
_cell.angle_alpha   90.00
_cell.angle_beta   90.00
_cell.angle_gamma   90.00
#
_symmetry.space_group_name_H-M   'P 1'
#
loop_
_entity.id
_entity.type
_entity.pdbx_description
1 polymer ?
#
loop_
_entity_poly.entity_id
_entity_poly.type
_entity_poly.pdbx_seq_one_letter_code
_entity_poly.pdbx_strand_id
1 'polypeptide(L)'
;MRGPIGAMFKRGVLLAAVCASSWTHAELAICTTPQRPDCPVALPGVADQEFTFSRLIFNDNQAAIENLGDRIGYPHWQADCSESEPHFIAAMNRLTRVDTNDQSQSISLLDERLYDYPMLYVVEAGFASFSQAEADSLREYLLRGGFLLVDDFHGSYQWQEFESWMNQVFPDREIVDIPPTHEIFNIHFSIDDFIQIPGLRALCLNPGETWELPIMKTAAVNESNASRQQPRWRGILDDDGRIMVVINWNMDLGDAWEHADMEEYSALYTATAYRLGVNYVIYGMTH
;
A
#
# COMPACT_ATOMS: atom_id res chain seq x y z
N MET A 1 -45.11 -55.79 -51.81
CA MET A 1 -46.08 -55.74 -50.70
C MET A 1 -45.54 -54.81 -49.62
N ARG A 2 -46.32 -53.74 -49.34
CA ARG A 2 -46.44 -52.94 -48.09
C ARG A 2 -45.16 -52.50 -47.34
N GLY A 3 -44.96 -51.17 -47.27
CA GLY A 3 -44.03 -50.45 -46.36
C GLY A 3 -44.54 -50.36 -44.91
N PRO A 4 -44.28 -49.30 -44.11
CA PRO A 4 -43.52 -48.07 -44.38
C PRO A 4 -42.54 -47.63 -43.24
N ILE A 5 -41.97 -46.45 -43.46
CA ILE A 5 -41.17 -45.57 -42.58
C ILE A 5 -41.86 -45.29 -41.23
N GLY A 6 -41.06 -45.19 -40.16
CA GLY A 6 -41.50 -44.68 -38.85
C GLY A 6 -40.32 -44.24 -37.99
N ALA A 7 -40.11 -42.94 -37.90
CA ALA A 7 -39.22 -42.31 -36.92
C ALA A 7 -39.84 -42.42 -35.51
N MET A 8 -39.02 -42.72 -34.49
CA MET A 8 -39.38 -42.48 -33.10
C MET A 8 -38.15 -42.08 -32.29
N PHE A 9 -38.08 -40.79 -32.00
CA PHE A 9 -37.28 -40.20 -30.94
C PHE A 9 -37.70 -40.78 -29.58
N LYS A 10 -36.77 -41.34 -28.81
CA LYS A 10 -36.90 -41.42 -27.34
C LYS A 10 -35.58 -41.07 -26.67
N ARG A 11 -35.63 -39.87 -26.07
CA ARG A 11 -34.76 -39.22 -25.07
C ARG A 11 -33.82 -40.17 -24.33
N GLY A 12 -32.52 -40.04 -24.59
CA GLY A 12 -31.48 -40.38 -23.62
C GLY A 12 -31.37 -39.24 -22.61
N VAL A 13 -31.53 -39.55 -21.33
CA VAL A 13 -31.17 -38.63 -20.25
C VAL A 13 -29.65 -38.66 -20.15
N LEU A 14 -28.99 -37.63 -20.68
CA LEU A 14 -27.60 -37.33 -20.32
C LEU A 14 -27.62 -36.82 -18.88
N LEU A 15 -27.13 -37.60 -17.92
CA LEU A 15 -26.64 -37.02 -16.66
C LEU A 15 -25.38 -36.24 -17.03
N ALA A 16 -25.52 -34.93 -17.25
CA ALA A 16 -24.40 -34.03 -17.16
C ALA A 16 -24.00 -33.97 -15.69
N ALA A 17 -22.91 -34.66 -15.33
CA ALA A 17 -22.23 -34.40 -14.08
C ALA A 17 -21.70 -32.96 -14.16
N VAL A 18 -22.40 -32.05 -13.49
CA VAL A 18 -21.91 -30.70 -13.26
C VAL A 18 -20.75 -30.84 -12.27
N CYS A 19 -19.52 -30.89 -12.80
CA CYS A 19 -18.34 -30.56 -12.00
C CYS A 19 -18.39 -29.06 -11.71
N ALA A 20 -19.24 -28.66 -10.76
CA ALA A 20 -19.22 -27.31 -10.23
C ALA A 20 -18.01 -27.18 -9.29
N SER A 21 -17.11 -26.28 -9.69
CA SER A 21 -16.46 -25.32 -8.80
C SER A 21 -15.65 -25.85 -7.61
N SER A 22 -14.55 -26.58 -7.85
CA SER A 22 -13.43 -26.54 -6.89
C SER A 22 -12.51 -25.34 -7.13
N TRP A 23 -12.39 -24.88 -8.38
CA TRP A 23 -11.49 -23.79 -8.80
C TRP A 23 -11.98 -22.41 -8.33
N THR A 24 -13.27 -22.11 -8.49
CA THR A 24 -13.84 -20.81 -8.10
C THR A 24 -13.87 -20.59 -6.58
N HIS A 25 -13.81 -21.65 -5.76
CA HIS A 25 -13.75 -21.51 -4.30
C HIS A 25 -12.32 -21.22 -3.81
N ALA A 26 -11.28 -21.66 -4.54
CA ALA A 26 -9.90 -21.37 -4.20
C ALA A 26 -9.51 -19.93 -4.56
N GLU A 27 -9.93 -19.44 -5.73
CA GLU A 27 -9.73 -18.04 -6.17
C GLU A 27 -10.40 -17.04 -5.20
N LEU A 28 -11.58 -17.35 -4.66
CA LEU A 28 -12.25 -16.50 -3.67
C LEU A 28 -11.63 -16.58 -2.27
N ALA A 29 -10.93 -17.67 -1.92
CA ALA A 29 -10.34 -17.85 -0.59
C ALA A 29 -9.09 -16.97 -0.37
N ILE A 30 -8.30 -16.77 -1.44
CA ILE A 30 -7.18 -15.81 -1.47
C ILE A 30 -7.70 -14.39 -1.21
N CYS A 31 -8.88 -14.06 -1.74
CA CYS A 31 -9.50 -12.74 -1.62
C CYS A 31 -10.31 -12.50 -0.33
N THR A 32 -10.47 -13.50 0.55
CA THR A 32 -11.43 -13.41 1.67
C THR A 32 -10.94 -13.96 3.00
N THR A 33 -9.74 -14.53 3.08
CA THR A 33 -9.21 -15.03 4.36
C THR A 33 -8.55 -13.86 5.10
N PRO A 34 -9.16 -13.31 6.16
CA PRO A 34 -8.53 -12.23 6.91
C PRO A 34 -7.37 -12.86 7.69
N GLN A 35 -6.14 -12.59 7.29
CA GLN A 35 -5.01 -12.80 8.17
C GLN A 35 -4.99 -11.66 9.17
N ARG A 36 -4.88 -11.96 10.46
CA ARG A 36 -4.64 -10.93 11.46
C ARG A 36 -3.15 -10.64 11.44
N PRO A 37 -2.72 -9.42 11.11
CA PRO A 37 -1.30 -9.12 11.05
C PRO A 37 -0.65 -9.26 12.43
N ASP A 38 0.52 -9.88 12.47
CA ASP A 38 1.45 -9.88 13.59
C ASP A 38 2.58 -8.90 13.28
N CYS A 39 2.34 -7.63 13.62
CA CYS A 39 3.31 -6.58 13.39
C CYS A 39 4.40 -6.53 14.47
N PRO A 40 5.68 -6.42 14.09
CA PRO A 40 6.76 -6.29 15.05
C PRO A 40 6.58 -5.05 15.93
N VAL A 41 6.83 -5.20 17.22
CA VAL A 41 6.86 -4.07 18.17
C VAL A 41 8.11 -3.21 17.94
N ALA A 42 8.09 -1.99 18.48
CA ALA A 42 9.28 -1.12 18.49
C ALA A 42 10.49 -1.86 19.08
N LEU A 43 11.66 -1.74 18.43
CA LEU A 43 12.91 -2.29 18.94
C LEU A 43 13.21 -1.73 20.33
N PRO A 44 13.80 -2.48 21.27
CA PRO A 44 14.04 -2.00 22.63
C PRO A 44 15.19 -0.98 22.76
N GLY A 45 15.99 -0.79 21.71
CA GLY A 45 17.12 0.14 21.67
C GLY A 45 17.41 0.60 20.24
N VAL A 46 18.47 1.39 20.07
CA VAL A 46 18.94 1.85 18.75
C VAL A 46 19.36 0.62 17.93
N ALA A 47 18.98 0.60 16.65
CA ALA A 47 19.41 -0.46 15.74
C ALA A 47 20.93 -0.39 15.51
N ASP A 48 21.59 -1.55 15.47
CA ASP A 48 23.03 -1.63 15.17
C ASP A 48 23.32 -1.44 13.67
N GLN A 49 22.31 -1.64 12.82
CA GLN A 49 22.37 -1.57 11.35
C GLN A 49 22.03 -0.16 10.82
N GLU A 50 22.43 0.13 9.58
CA GLU A 50 22.20 1.43 8.92
C GLU A 50 20.72 1.70 8.64
N PHE A 51 19.93 0.67 8.37
CA PHE A 51 18.51 0.80 8.05
C PHE A 51 17.65 -0.19 8.83
N THR A 52 16.53 0.29 9.38
CA THR A 52 15.45 -0.53 9.93
C THR A 52 14.15 -0.07 9.30
N PHE A 53 13.43 -1.00 8.66
CA PHE A 53 12.10 -0.71 8.14
C PHE A 53 11.17 -0.38 9.31
N SER A 54 10.70 0.87 9.36
CA SER A 54 9.99 1.42 10.51
C SER A 54 8.58 1.85 10.11
N ARG A 55 7.61 1.00 10.41
CA ARG A 55 6.18 1.25 10.18
C ARG A 55 5.64 2.22 11.22
N LEU A 56 4.88 3.21 10.78
CA LEU A 56 4.29 4.23 11.63
C LEU A 56 2.99 3.75 12.26
N ILE A 57 2.92 3.75 13.59
CA ILE A 57 1.69 3.52 14.34
C ILE A 57 0.87 4.82 14.37
N PHE A 58 -0.42 4.73 14.05
CA PHE A 58 -1.38 5.83 14.16
C PHE A 58 -2.73 5.36 14.74
N ASN A 59 -3.57 6.32 15.13
CA ASN A 59 -4.95 6.05 15.52
C ASN A 59 -5.87 6.08 14.30
N ASP A 60 -6.84 5.18 14.25
CA ASP A 60 -7.84 5.13 13.19
C ASP A 60 -8.80 6.33 13.23
N ASN A 61 -8.94 7.01 12.10
CA ASN A 61 -9.97 8.00 11.83
C ASN A 61 -11.34 7.32 11.70
N GLN A 62 -12.09 7.30 12.80
CA GLN A 62 -13.41 6.65 12.86
C GLN A 62 -14.41 7.24 11.87
N ALA A 63 -14.30 8.54 11.54
CA ALA A 63 -15.19 9.16 10.56
C ALA A 63 -14.91 8.63 9.15
N ALA A 64 -13.63 8.49 8.76
CA ALA A 64 -13.25 7.91 7.48
C ALA A 64 -13.72 6.44 7.37
N ILE A 65 -13.52 5.65 8.43
CA ILE A 65 -14.02 4.26 8.55
C ILE A 65 -15.53 4.19 8.34
N GLU A 66 -16.30 5.06 9.01
CA GLU A 66 -17.76 5.09 8.87
C GLU A 66 -18.19 5.52 7.46
N ASN A 67 -17.50 6.48 6.88
CA ASN A 67 -17.83 7.05 5.57
C ASN A 67 -17.50 6.11 4.41
N LEU A 68 -16.40 5.37 4.52
CA LEU A 68 -15.95 4.41 3.52
C LEU A 68 -16.43 2.98 3.80
N GLY A 69 -16.98 2.73 5.00
CA GLY A 69 -17.44 1.41 5.43
C GLY A 69 -16.32 0.38 5.61
N ASP A 70 -15.06 0.83 5.67
CA ASP A 70 -13.91 -0.05 5.70
C ASP A 70 -13.62 -0.54 7.11
N ARG A 71 -13.85 -1.83 7.35
CA ARG A 71 -13.75 -2.45 8.67
C ARG A 71 -12.90 -3.70 8.56
N ILE A 72 -11.60 -3.50 8.33
CA ILE A 72 -10.61 -4.57 8.13
C ILE A 72 -10.42 -5.47 9.37
N GLY A 73 -10.90 -5.04 10.54
CA GLY A 73 -10.94 -5.86 11.76
C GLY A 73 -9.69 -5.77 12.65
N TYR A 74 -8.74 -4.92 12.26
CA TYR A 74 -7.54 -4.53 12.99
C TYR A 74 -7.23 -3.05 12.70
N PRO A 75 -6.31 -2.40 13.44
CA PRO A 75 -5.93 -1.01 13.17
C PRO A 75 -5.33 -0.84 11.76
N HIS A 76 -5.70 0.22 11.04
CA HIS A 76 -5.31 0.40 9.63
C HIS A 76 -3.81 0.52 9.41
N TRP A 77 -3.06 1.02 10.41
CA TRP A 77 -1.60 1.04 10.33
C TRP A 77 -0.96 -0.35 10.16
N GLN A 78 -1.70 -1.43 10.47
CA GLN A 78 -1.27 -2.82 10.32
C GLN A 78 -1.54 -3.41 8.93
N ALA A 79 -2.08 -2.66 7.97
CA ALA A 79 -2.28 -3.17 6.61
C ALA A 79 -0.95 -3.70 6.01
N ASP A 80 -1.06 -4.79 5.25
CA ASP A 80 0.01 -5.56 4.60
C ASP A 80 1.05 -6.21 5.53
N CYS A 81 0.86 -6.04 6.83
CA CYS A 81 1.85 -6.42 7.80
C CYS A 81 1.92 -7.94 8.01
N SER A 82 3.09 -8.35 8.50
CA SER A 82 3.67 -9.69 8.64
C SER A 82 4.48 -10.17 7.43
N GLU A 83 4.01 -10.03 6.19
CA GLU A 83 4.77 -10.55 5.03
C GLU A 83 5.42 -9.43 4.19
N SER A 84 4.79 -8.26 4.11
CA SER A 84 5.30 -7.14 3.32
C SER A 84 6.71 -6.71 3.73
N GLU A 85 6.96 -6.47 5.03
CA GLU A 85 8.29 -6.02 5.45
C GLU A 85 9.37 -7.10 5.32
N PRO A 86 9.17 -8.37 5.73
CA PRO A 86 10.19 -9.40 5.54
C PRO A 86 10.57 -9.61 4.07
N HIS A 87 9.59 -9.57 3.15
CA HIS A 87 9.85 -9.62 1.72
C HIS A 87 10.64 -8.40 1.23
N PHE A 88 10.28 -7.20 1.67
CA PHE A 88 11.02 -5.99 1.32
C PHE A 88 12.44 -5.94 1.90
N ILE A 89 12.62 -6.34 3.17
CA ILE A 89 13.94 -6.46 3.82
C ILE A 89 14.83 -7.47 3.09
N ALA A 90 14.29 -8.62 2.69
CA ALA A 90 15.02 -9.59 1.89
C ALA A 90 15.49 -8.99 0.55
N ALA A 91 14.66 -8.16 -0.10
CA ALA A 91 15.03 -7.44 -1.30
C ALA A 91 16.13 -6.39 -1.03
N MET A 92 16.04 -5.61 0.06
CA MET A 92 17.08 -4.65 0.47
C MET A 92 18.44 -5.33 0.67
N ASN A 93 18.47 -6.43 1.42
CA ASN A 93 19.65 -7.25 1.66
C ASN A 93 20.23 -7.86 0.37
N ARG A 94 19.37 -8.18 -0.60
CA ARG A 94 19.78 -8.82 -1.86
C ARG A 94 20.25 -7.85 -2.94
N LEU A 95 19.62 -6.68 -3.00
CA LEU A 95 19.74 -5.75 -4.12
C LEU A 95 20.66 -4.56 -3.81
N THR A 96 20.90 -4.27 -2.52
CA THR A 96 21.71 -3.14 -2.10
C THR A 96 22.92 -3.59 -1.27
N ARG A 97 23.73 -2.62 -0.83
CA ARG A 97 24.80 -2.81 0.15
C ARG A 97 24.48 -2.15 1.50
N VAL A 98 23.27 -1.65 1.66
CA VAL A 98 22.82 -1.03 2.91
C VAL A 98 22.76 -2.12 3.96
N ASP A 99 23.44 -1.91 5.09
CA ASP A 99 23.33 -2.82 6.23
C ASP A 99 21.91 -2.68 6.80
N THR A 100 21.05 -3.65 6.52
CA THR A 100 19.62 -3.61 6.85
C THR A 100 19.33 -4.59 7.97
N ASN A 101 18.59 -4.14 8.98
CA ASN A 101 18.13 -5.00 10.06
C ASN A 101 17.17 -6.07 9.51
N ASP A 102 17.38 -7.32 9.92
CA ASP A 102 16.57 -8.47 9.48
C ASP A 102 15.13 -8.42 10.00
N GLN A 103 14.85 -7.57 10.99
CA GLN A 103 13.52 -7.36 11.55
C GLN A 103 13.07 -5.92 11.32
N SER A 104 11.84 -5.75 10.85
CA SER A 104 11.15 -4.47 10.87
C SER A 104 10.68 -4.13 12.29
N GLN A 105 10.15 -2.93 12.46
CA GLN A 105 9.52 -2.50 13.69
C GLN A 105 8.29 -1.62 13.40
N SER A 106 7.44 -1.48 14.41
CA SER A 106 6.35 -0.50 14.43
C SER A 106 6.62 0.55 15.51
N ILE A 107 6.61 1.83 15.15
CA ILE A 107 7.00 2.93 16.03
C ILE A 107 5.92 4.02 16.12
N SER A 108 5.77 4.61 17.31
CA SER A 108 4.90 5.77 17.55
C SER A 108 5.66 7.07 17.32
N LEU A 109 4.97 8.12 16.84
CA LEU A 109 5.53 9.47 16.74
C LEU A 109 5.94 10.08 18.08
N LEU A 110 5.48 9.53 19.21
CA LEU A 110 5.84 9.99 20.55
C LEU A 110 6.96 9.16 21.18
N ASP A 111 7.52 8.19 20.46
CA ASP A 111 8.69 7.44 20.91
C ASP A 111 9.94 8.31 20.79
N GLU A 112 10.73 8.41 21.87
CA GLU A 112 11.94 9.25 21.88
C GLU A 112 12.98 8.79 20.84
N ARG A 113 12.91 7.52 20.41
CA ARG A 113 13.83 6.91 19.42
C ARG A 113 13.39 7.15 17.98
N LEU A 114 12.29 7.88 17.76
CA LEU A 114 11.81 8.22 16.41
C LEU A 114 12.94 8.76 15.52
N TYR A 115 13.81 9.60 16.10
CA TYR A 115 14.90 10.27 15.40
C TYR A 115 16.10 9.38 15.08
N ASP A 116 16.13 8.14 15.56
CA ASP A 116 17.19 7.17 15.27
C ASP A 116 16.94 6.42 13.95
N TYR A 117 15.77 6.60 13.33
CA TYR A 117 15.36 5.86 12.13
C TYR A 117 15.25 6.79 10.92
N PRO A 118 15.99 6.54 9.83
CA PRO A 118 16.09 7.48 8.70
C PRO A 118 14.81 7.57 7.87
N MET A 119 13.93 6.57 7.95
CA MET A 119 12.67 6.54 7.21
C MET A 119 11.53 5.98 8.06
N LEU A 120 10.34 6.56 7.87
CA LEU A 120 9.06 6.03 8.34
C LEU A 120 8.19 5.60 7.14
N TYR A 121 7.44 4.51 7.31
CA TYR A 121 6.44 4.02 6.36
C TYR A 121 5.04 4.17 6.95
N VAL A 122 4.14 4.86 6.25
CA VAL A 122 2.72 4.94 6.61
C VAL A 122 1.87 4.40 5.46
N VAL A 123 1.06 3.39 5.81
CA VAL A 123 0.08 2.72 4.94
C VAL A 123 -1.34 3.22 5.32
N GLU A 124 -2.34 2.99 4.47
CA GLU A 124 -3.74 3.36 4.76
C GLU A 124 -3.88 4.82 5.19
N ALA A 125 -3.11 5.71 4.54
CA ALA A 125 -2.88 7.07 5.01
C ALA A 125 -4.15 7.93 5.09
N GLY A 126 -5.19 7.56 4.35
CA GLY A 126 -6.52 8.17 4.40
C GLY A 126 -7.33 7.83 5.66
N PHE A 127 -6.93 6.82 6.42
CA PHE A 127 -7.53 6.45 7.71
C PHE A 127 -6.70 6.88 8.91
N ALA A 128 -5.55 7.52 8.70
CA ALA A 128 -4.74 8.00 9.80
C ALA A 128 -5.36 9.22 10.50
N SER A 129 -5.20 9.25 11.82
CA SER A 129 -5.52 10.39 12.67
C SER A 129 -4.40 10.61 13.68
N PHE A 130 -3.92 11.85 13.74
CA PHE A 130 -2.87 12.27 14.67
C PHE A 130 -3.39 13.34 15.63
N SER A 131 -2.90 13.29 16.86
CA SER A 131 -2.96 14.41 17.80
C SER A 131 -1.96 15.50 17.38
N GLN A 132 -2.13 16.72 17.91
CA GLN A 132 -1.19 17.80 17.63
C GLN A 132 0.24 17.45 18.07
N ALA A 133 0.43 16.75 19.20
CA ALA A 133 1.76 16.36 19.67
C ALA A 133 2.45 15.36 18.72
N GLU A 134 1.68 14.44 18.15
CA GLU A 134 2.17 13.51 17.11
C GLU A 134 2.52 14.28 15.83
N ALA A 135 1.64 15.20 15.39
CA ALA A 135 1.90 16.04 14.21
C ALA A 135 3.16 16.92 14.38
N ASP A 136 3.34 17.53 15.56
CA ASP A 136 4.53 18.33 15.90
C ASP A 136 5.80 17.47 15.89
N SER A 137 5.72 16.23 16.40
CA SER A 137 6.85 15.29 16.42
C SER A 137 7.21 14.82 15.00
N LEU A 138 6.23 14.56 14.15
CA LEU A 138 6.46 14.26 12.73
C LEU A 138 7.05 15.46 11.99
N ARG A 139 6.60 16.68 12.28
CA ARG A 139 7.18 17.90 11.70
C ARG A 139 8.66 18.00 12.05
N GLU A 140 8.99 17.85 13.33
CA GLU A 140 10.37 17.89 13.81
C GLU A 140 11.22 16.78 13.19
N TYR A 141 10.69 15.55 13.12
CA TYR A 141 11.35 14.42 12.47
C TYR A 141 11.76 14.74 11.02
N LEU A 142 10.82 15.25 10.22
CA LEU A 142 11.05 15.59 8.82
C LEU A 142 12.05 16.75 8.67
N LEU A 143 11.92 17.79 9.50
CA LEU A 143 12.83 18.94 9.49
C LEU A 143 14.26 18.59 9.95
N ARG A 144 14.45 17.47 10.65
CA ARG A 144 15.77 16.94 11.03
C ARG A 144 16.44 16.10 9.94
N GLY A 145 15.79 15.93 8.79
CA GLY A 145 16.29 15.10 7.70
C GLY A 145 15.59 13.75 7.57
N GLY A 146 14.64 13.43 8.47
CA GLY A 146 13.81 12.23 8.33
C GLY A 146 13.06 12.18 7.01
N PHE A 147 12.68 10.97 6.61
CA PHE A 147 12.00 10.70 5.34
C PHE A 147 10.70 9.91 5.58
N LEU A 148 9.58 10.35 5.02
CA LEU A 148 8.29 9.67 5.15
C LEU A 148 7.83 9.12 3.80
N LEU A 149 7.64 7.80 3.74
CA LEU A 149 6.96 7.13 2.64
C LEU A 149 5.48 6.95 3.00
N VAL A 150 4.61 7.60 2.23
CA VAL A 150 3.15 7.52 2.34
C VAL A 150 2.61 6.66 1.20
N ASP A 151 1.86 5.62 1.55
CA ASP A 151 1.37 4.61 0.62
C ASP A 151 -0.05 4.13 0.97
N ASP A 152 -0.62 3.32 0.08
CA ASP A 152 -1.93 2.67 0.20
C ASP A 152 -3.04 3.63 0.62
N PHE A 153 -3.44 4.48 -0.32
CA PHE A 153 -4.65 5.27 -0.15
C PHE A 153 -5.17 5.75 -1.51
N HIS A 154 -6.49 5.75 -1.64
CA HIS A 154 -7.17 5.78 -2.92
C HIS A 154 -8.34 6.78 -2.96
N GLY A 155 -8.33 7.59 -4.01
CA GLY A 155 -9.38 8.54 -4.31
C GLY A 155 -9.24 9.86 -3.59
N SER A 156 -10.10 10.79 -3.98
CA SER A 156 -10.12 12.16 -3.50
C SER A 156 -10.62 12.29 -2.06
N TYR A 157 -11.43 11.35 -1.56
CA TYR A 157 -11.87 11.38 -0.16
C TYR A 157 -10.71 11.08 0.79
N GLN A 158 -10.04 9.94 0.62
CA GLN A 158 -8.87 9.60 1.41
C GLN A 158 -7.73 10.62 1.21
N TRP A 159 -7.57 11.17 0.01
CA TRP A 159 -6.65 12.28 -0.24
C TRP A 159 -6.93 13.51 0.63
N GLN A 160 -8.21 13.88 0.82
CA GLN A 160 -8.57 15.00 1.69
C GLN A 160 -8.29 14.70 3.16
N GLU A 161 -8.53 13.47 3.62
CA GLU A 161 -8.18 13.07 5.00
C GLU A 161 -6.66 13.09 5.21
N PHE A 162 -5.89 12.60 4.22
CA PHE A 162 -4.43 12.71 4.19
C PHE A 162 -3.96 14.16 4.27
N GLU A 163 -4.44 15.02 3.37
CA GLU A 163 -4.10 16.45 3.37
C GLU A 163 -4.46 17.12 4.69
N SER A 164 -5.58 16.74 5.32
CA SER A 164 -6.03 17.30 6.59
C SER A 164 -5.03 17.09 7.72
N TRP A 165 -4.56 15.85 7.93
CA TRP A 165 -3.56 15.60 8.98
C TRP A 165 -2.17 16.08 8.56
N MET A 166 -1.83 16.06 7.27
CA MET A 166 -0.56 16.58 6.80
C MET A 166 -0.47 18.10 6.94
N ASN A 167 -1.59 18.82 6.80
CA ASN A 167 -1.68 20.26 7.05
C ASN A 167 -1.53 20.61 8.54
N GLN A 168 -1.72 19.67 9.47
CA GLN A 168 -1.36 19.86 10.89
C GLN A 168 0.16 19.82 11.09
N VAL A 169 0.87 19.02 10.30
CA VAL A 169 2.34 18.90 10.31
C VAL A 169 2.99 20.07 9.58
N PHE A 170 2.55 20.35 8.34
CA PHE A 170 3.05 21.42 7.48
C PHE A 170 1.91 22.26 6.91
N PRO A 171 1.38 23.25 7.66
CA PRO A 171 0.39 24.20 7.12
C PRO A 171 0.97 25.17 6.08
N ASP A 172 2.29 25.20 5.96
CA ASP A 172 3.08 26.17 5.22
C ASP A 172 3.85 25.56 4.03
N ARG A 173 3.71 24.25 3.79
CA ARG A 173 4.37 23.57 2.65
C ARG A 173 3.35 22.98 1.70
N GLU A 174 3.60 23.16 0.40
CA GLU A 174 2.76 22.62 -0.67
C GLU A 174 3.12 21.15 -0.95
N ILE A 175 2.09 20.35 -1.26
CA ILE A 175 2.28 19.02 -1.84
C ILE A 175 2.36 19.17 -3.36
N VAL A 176 3.50 18.82 -3.94
CA VAL A 176 3.79 18.99 -5.37
C VAL A 176 3.84 17.66 -6.10
N ASP A 177 3.51 17.63 -7.39
CA ASP A 177 3.76 16.47 -8.24
C ASP A 177 5.28 16.30 -8.45
N ILE A 178 5.81 15.10 -8.21
CA ILE A 178 7.22 14.80 -8.46
C ILE A 178 7.39 14.53 -9.96
N PRO A 179 8.27 15.25 -10.68
CA PRO A 179 8.45 15.01 -12.10
C PRO A 179 9.06 13.62 -12.33
N PRO A 180 8.67 12.88 -13.39
CA PRO A 180 9.24 11.57 -13.72
C PRO A 180 10.77 11.55 -13.88
N THR A 181 11.38 12.71 -14.17
CA THR A 181 12.83 12.89 -14.30
C THR A 181 13.54 13.13 -12.98
N HIS A 182 12.83 13.21 -11.85
CA HIS A 182 13.44 13.41 -10.54
C HIS A 182 14.36 12.23 -10.20
N GLU A 183 15.46 12.51 -9.50
CA GLU A 183 16.47 11.49 -9.19
C GLU A 183 15.95 10.37 -8.29
N ILE A 184 14.93 10.65 -7.47
CA ILE A 184 14.23 9.64 -6.65
C ILE A 184 13.71 8.46 -7.48
N PHE A 185 13.46 8.64 -8.78
CA PHE A 185 13.03 7.57 -9.68
C PHE A 185 14.17 6.89 -10.44
N ASN A 186 15.43 7.32 -10.23
CA ASN A 186 16.59 6.90 -11.02
C ASN A 186 17.88 6.70 -10.18
N ILE A 187 17.80 6.78 -8.85
CA ILE A 187 18.98 6.79 -7.96
C ILE A 187 19.66 5.42 -7.83
N HIS A 188 18.90 4.33 -7.87
CA HIS A 188 19.43 2.96 -7.80
C HIS A 188 18.91 2.09 -8.96
N PHE A 189 17.59 2.12 -9.20
CA PHE A 189 16.93 1.56 -10.37
C PHE A 189 16.33 2.68 -11.25
N SER A 190 16.28 2.46 -12.56
CA SER A 190 15.50 3.29 -13.49
C SER A 190 14.03 2.90 -13.41
N ILE A 191 13.16 3.89 -13.20
CA ILE A 191 11.70 3.75 -13.33
C ILE A 191 11.28 4.37 -14.65
N ASP A 192 11.03 3.50 -15.63
CA ASP A 192 10.64 3.93 -16.98
C ASP A 192 9.12 3.92 -17.17
N ASP A 193 8.41 3.08 -16.40
CA ASP A 193 6.97 2.90 -16.48
C ASP A 193 6.30 3.22 -15.13
N PHE A 194 5.50 4.27 -15.13
CA PHE A 194 4.75 4.75 -13.96
C PHE A 194 3.36 4.11 -13.91
N ILE A 195 3.32 2.82 -13.55
CA ILE A 195 2.09 2.03 -13.48
C ILE A 195 1.39 2.18 -12.12
N GLN A 196 0.09 1.91 -12.10
CA GLN A 196 -0.65 1.74 -10.85
C GLN A 196 -0.35 0.36 -10.28
N ILE A 197 0.07 0.31 -9.02
CA ILE A 197 0.28 -0.93 -8.27
C ILE A 197 -1.01 -1.18 -7.47
N PRO A 198 -1.78 -2.24 -7.81
CA PRO A 198 -3.07 -2.51 -7.18
C PRO A 198 -2.94 -3.35 -5.92
N GLY A 199 -3.78 -3.09 -4.92
CA GLY A 199 -4.00 -4.05 -3.85
C GLY A 199 -4.67 -5.34 -4.37
N LEU A 200 -4.45 -6.47 -3.69
CA LEU A 200 -4.99 -7.77 -4.05
C LEU A 200 -6.52 -7.73 -4.07
N ARG A 201 -7.10 -6.97 -3.15
CA ARG A 201 -8.55 -6.74 -3.08
C ARG A 201 -9.07 -6.10 -4.36
N ALA A 202 -8.40 -5.11 -4.92
CA ALA A 202 -8.78 -4.52 -6.20
C ALA A 202 -8.72 -5.55 -7.33
N LEU A 203 -7.64 -6.33 -7.42
CA LEU A 203 -7.49 -7.40 -8.43
C LEU A 203 -8.60 -8.45 -8.33
N CYS A 204 -8.98 -8.81 -7.11
CA CYS A 204 -10.02 -9.79 -6.81
C CYS A 204 -11.45 -9.29 -7.07
N LEU A 205 -11.78 -8.11 -6.55
CA LEU A 205 -13.15 -7.59 -6.51
C LEU A 205 -13.51 -6.72 -7.72
N ASN A 206 -12.50 -6.27 -8.47
CA ASN A 206 -12.65 -5.44 -9.66
C ASN A 206 -11.83 -6.00 -10.85
N PRO A 207 -12.13 -7.21 -11.35
CA PRO A 207 -11.28 -7.87 -12.34
C PRO A 207 -11.08 -7.03 -13.61
N GLY A 208 -9.81 -6.86 -13.99
CA GLY A 208 -9.42 -6.05 -15.15
C GLY A 208 -9.14 -4.58 -14.84
N GLU A 209 -9.33 -4.16 -13.59
CA GLU A 209 -9.02 -2.81 -13.11
C GLU A 209 -7.92 -2.89 -12.04
N THR A 210 -7.13 -1.82 -11.93
CA THR A 210 -6.01 -1.71 -10.97
C THR A 210 -6.28 -0.76 -9.81
N TRP A 211 -7.51 -0.22 -9.72
CA TRP A 211 -7.87 0.78 -8.73
C TRP A 211 -8.93 0.24 -7.78
N GLU A 212 -8.77 0.64 -6.51
CA GLU A 212 -9.59 0.22 -5.38
C GLU A 212 -11.00 0.81 -5.44
N LEU A 213 -12.02 0.04 -5.06
CA LEU A 213 -13.36 0.58 -4.81
C LEU A 213 -13.57 0.72 -3.29
N PRO A 214 -14.16 1.82 -2.81
CA PRO A 214 -14.50 1.88 -1.39
C PRO A 214 -15.58 0.85 -1.08
N ILE A 215 -15.52 0.27 0.12
CA ILE A 215 -16.49 -0.75 0.58
C ILE A 215 -17.91 -0.19 0.61
N MET A 216 -18.05 1.07 1.02
CA MET A 216 -19.26 1.86 1.04
C MET A 216 -18.95 3.30 0.61
N LYS A 217 -19.94 4.01 0.06
CA LYS A 217 -19.89 5.46 -0.12
C LYS A 217 -21.08 6.09 0.60
N THR A 218 -20.84 6.70 1.76
CA THR A 218 -21.87 7.54 2.40
C THR A 218 -22.07 8.84 1.60
N ALA A 219 -23.06 9.64 1.97
CA ALA A 219 -23.26 10.96 1.36
C ALA A 219 -22.08 11.93 1.57
N ALA A 220 -21.20 11.66 2.55
CA ALA A 220 -19.97 12.43 2.76
C ALA A 220 -18.89 12.10 1.70
N VAL A 221 -18.90 10.89 1.16
CA VAL A 221 -17.97 10.43 0.11
C VAL A 221 -18.52 10.81 -1.27
N ASN A 222 -18.40 12.09 -1.61
CA ASN A 222 -18.86 12.62 -2.89
C ASN A 222 -17.75 12.63 -3.95
N GLU A 223 -17.42 11.46 -4.50
CA GLU A 223 -16.38 11.34 -5.51
C GLU A 223 -16.65 10.30 -6.61
N SER A 224 -16.11 10.59 -7.79
CA SER A 224 -16.15 9.68 -8.93
C SER A 224 -15.10 8.58 -8.81
N ASN A 225 -15.27 7.47 -9.51
CA ASN A 225 -14.23 6.43 -9.60
C ASN A 225 -12.98 6.92 -10.33
N ALA A 226 -13.10 7.95 -11.19
CA ALA A 226 -11.97 8.50 -11.94
C ALA A 226 -10.88 9.12 -11.03
N SER A 227 -11.23 9.50 -9.79
CA SER A 227 -10.25 9.97 -8.81
C SER A 227 -9.24 8.91 -8.39
N ARG A 228 -9.52 7.62 -8.69
CA ARG A 228 -8.74 6.46 -8.29
C ARG A 228 -7.94 5.80 -9.40
N GLN A 229 -8.25 6.14 -10.65
CA GLN A 229 -7.75 5.43 -11.82
C GLN A 229 -6.35 5.86 -12.25
N GLN A 230 -5.82 6.93 -11.66
CA GLN A 230 -4.56 7.52 -12.06
C GLN A 230 -3.59 7.49 -10.88
N PRO A 231 -2.49 6.72 -10.96
CA PRO A 231 -1.45 6.78 -9.95
C PRO A 231 -0.77 8.15 -10.01
N ARG A 232 -0.37 8.67 -8.85
CA ARG A 232 0.32 9.94 -8.72
C ARG A 232 1.44 9.80 -7.71
N TRP A 233 2.59 10.34 -8.08
CA TRP A 233 3.72 10.49 -7.17
C TRP A 233 3.86 11.95 -6.80
N ARG A 234 3.75 12.22 -5.52
CA ARG A 234 3.79 13.57 -4.98
C ARG A 234 4.79 13.66 -3.85
N GLY A 235 5.17 14.88 -3.50
CA GLY A 235 6.03 15.07 -2.35
C GLY A 235 5.92 16.42 -1.69
N ILE A 236 6.50 16.50 -0.50
CA ILE A 236 6.68 17.73 0.27
C ILE A 236 8.17 17.98 0.36
N LEU A 237 8.59 19.17 -0.06
CA LEU A 237 9.99 19.55 -0.14
C LEU A 237 10.45 20.34 1.10
N ASP A 238 11.71 20.17 1.49
CA ASP A 238 12.37 21.09 2.42
C ASP A 238 12.80 22.40 1.73
N ASP A 239 13.50 23.26 2.46
CA ASP A 239 13.89 24.59 1.97
C ASP A 239 15.01 24.53 0.91
N ASP A 240 15.73 23.40 0.83
CA ASP A 240 16.79 23.14 -0.15
C ASP A 240 16.27 22.34 -1.37
N GLY A 241 14.99 21.98 -1.36
CA GLY A 241 14.32 21.27 -2.46
C GLY A 241 14.40 19.74 -2.37
N ARG A 242 14.88 19.18 -1.25
CA ARG A 242 14.88 17.74 -1.01
C ARG A 242 13.47 17.26 -0.69
N ILE A 243 13.08 16.10 -1.21
CA ILE A 243 11.81 15.45 -0.85
C ILE A 243 11.91 14.90 0.57
N MET A 244 11.17 15.47 1.53
CA MET A 244 11.04 14.92 2.89
C MET A 244 9.93 13.86 2.98
N VAL A 245 8.87 14.04 2.19
CA VAL A 245 7.73 13.13 2.15
C VAL A 245 7.52 12.72 0.71
N VAL A 246 7.55 11.42 0.43
CA VAL A 246 7.11 10.85 -0.85
C VAL A 246 5.74 10.23 -0.68
N ILE A 247 4.85 10.50 -1.61
CA ILE A 247 3.44 10.16 -1.53
C ILE A 247 3.06 9.39 -2.79
N ASN A 248 2.70 8.13 -2.58
CA ASN A 248 2.15 7.24 -3.59
C ASN A 248 0.62 7.28 -3.50
N TRP A 249 -0.03 8.10 -4.32
CA TRP A 249 -1.48 8.21 -4.31
C TRP A 249 -2.11 7.33 -5.38
N ASN A 250 -3.17 6.61 -4.99
CA ASN A 250 -3.84 5.59 -5.77
C ASN A 250 -2.96 4.37 -6.07
N MET A 251 -2.13 3.94 -5.14
CA MET A 251 -1.27 2.77 -5.30
C MET A 251 -1.00 2.14 -3.94
N ASP A 252 -0.65 0.87 -4.00
CA ASP A 252 -0.43 0.02 -2.83
C ASP A 252 0.84 -0.82 -3.08
N LEU A 253 1.99 -0.30 -2.66
CA LEU A 253 3.27 -1.01 -2.72
C LEU A 253 3.33 -2.11 -1.67
N GLY A 254 2.71 -1.89 -0.52
CA GLY A 254 2.72 -2.81 0.62
C GLY A 254 2.18 -4.18 0.25
N ASP A 255 1.04 -4.24 -0.42
CA ASP A 255 0.40 -5.47 -0.90
C ASP A 255 1.23 -6.16 -2.00
N ALA A 256 1.91 -5.38 -2.85
CA ALA A 256 2.85 -5.92 -3.83
C ALA A 256 4.11 -6.55 -3.21
N TRP A 257 4.52 -6.10 -2.02
CA TRP A 257 5.58 -6.76 -1.24
C TRP A 257 5.02 -7.94 -0.45
N GLU A 258 3.82 -7.82 0.14
CA GLU A 258 3.15 -8.88 0.89
C GLU A 258 2.99 -10.14 0.04
N HIS A 259 2.51 -9.96 -1.19
CA HIS A 259 2.13 -11.03 -2.09
C HIS A 259 3.18 -11.38 -3.14
N ALA A 260 4.43 -10.99 -2.90
CA ALA A 260 5.53 -11.17 -3.86
C ALA A 260 5.84 -12.63 -4.22
N ASP A 261 5.40 -13.58 -3.38
CA ASP A 261 5.55 -15.02 -3.56
C ASP A 261 4.28 -15.73 -4.10
N MET A 262 3.20 -14.99 -4.34
CA MET A 262 1.97 -15.53 -4.94
C MET A 262 2.08 -15.60 -6.47
N GLU A 263 1.66 -16.72 -7.07
CA GLU A 263 1.68 -16.92 -8.53
C GLU A 263 0.69 -15.99 -9.24
N GLU A 264 -0.43 -15.70 -8.59
CA GLU A 264 -1.54 -14.92 -9.12
C GLU A 264 -1.28 -13.41 -9.10
N TYR A 265 -0.33 -12.94 -8.28
CA TYR A 265 0.04 -11.53 -8.19
C TYR A 265 1.13 -11.21 -9.23
N SER A 266 0.83 -10.29 -10.14
CA SER A 266 1.70 -10.05 -11.31
C SER A 266 3.10 -9.61 -10.90
N ALA A 267 4.11 -10.31 -11.41
CA ALA A 267 5.52 -9.96 -11.22
C ALA A 267 5.89 -8.55 -11.73
N LEU A 268 5.08 -7.96 -12.62
CA LEU A 268 5.25 -6.57 -13.03
C LEU A 268 5.03 -5.60 -11.86
N TYR A 269 3.98 -5.83 -11.06
CA TYR A 269 3.64 -4.99 -9.91
C TYR A 269 4.70 -5.13 -8.82
N THR A 270 5.06 -6.37 -8.46
CA THR A 270 6.07 -6.63 -7.43
C THR A 270 7.44 -6.06 -7.82
N ALA A 271 7.88 -6.28 -9.06
CA ALA A 271 9.15 -5.72 -9.55
C ALA A 271 9.17 -4.18 -9.54
N THR A 272 8.04 -3.54 -9.86
CA THR A 272 7.94 -2.07 -9.81
C THR A 272 7.93 -1.57 -8.37
N ALA A 273 7.17 -2.21 -7.48
CA ALA A 273 7.11 -1.89 -6.06
C ALA A 273 8.50 -1.98 -5.40
N TYR A 274 9.26 -3.06 -5.67
CA TYR A 274 10.62 -3.18 -5.14
C TYR A 274 11.55 -2.10 -5.67
N ARG A 275 11.49 -1.77 -6.96
CA ARG A 275 12.35 -0.73 -7.53
C ARG A 275 12.06 0.64 -6.92
N LEU A 276 10.79 0.99 -6.77
CA LEU A 276 10.36 2.23 -6.12
C LEU A 276 10.79 2.25 -4.65
N GLY A 277 10.44 1.23 -3.87
CA GLY A 277 10.79 1.16 -2.46
C GLY A 277 12.30 1.22 -2.21
N VAL A 278 13.11 0.46 -2.97
CA VAL A 278 14.57 0.52 -2.86
C VAL A 278 15.07 1.93 -3.20
N ASN A 279 14.58 2.54 -4.29
CA ASN A 279 14.96 3.91 -4.62
C ASN A 279 14.61 4.91 -3.50
N TYR A 280 13.43 4.77 -2.88
CA TYR A 280 12.98 5.63 -1.78
C TYR A 280 13.87 5.50 -0.55
N VAL A 281 14.22 4.27 -0.15
CA VAL A 281 15.16 4.04 0.95
C VAL A 281 16.52 4.65 0.64
N ILE A 282 17.07 4.39 -0.56
CA ILE A 282 18.37 4.97 -0.95
C ILE A 282 18.31 6.50 -0.96
N TYR A 283 17.23 7.10 -1.49
CA TYR A 283 17.05 8.55 -1.49
C TYR A 283 17.01 9.12 -0.07
N GLY A 284 16.12 8.60 0.79
CA GLY A 284 15.96 9.07 2.16
C GLY A 284 17.19 8.89 3.05
N MET A 285 18.09 7.96 2.70
CA MET A 285 19.35 7.76 3.44
C MET A 285 20.53 8.58 2.90
N THR A 286 20.41 9.20 1.72
CA THR A 286 21.55 9.85 1.04
C THR A 286 21.36 11.34 0.79
N HIS A 287 20.16 11.87 0.99
CA HIS A 287 19.81 13.29 0.84
C HIS A 287 19.29 13.82 2.16
#